data_AF-A0A7C4NJ97-F1
#
_entry.id   AF-A0A7C4NJ97-F1
#
_cell.length_a   1.000
_cell.length_b   1.000
_cell.length_c   1.000
_cell.angle_alpha   90.00
_cell.angle_beta   90.00
_cell.angle_gamma   90.00
#
_symmetry.space_group_name_H-M   'P 1'
#
loop_
_entity.id
_entity.type
_entity.pdbx_description
1 polymer ?
#
loop_
_entity_poly.entity_id
_entity_poly.type
_entity_poly.pdbx_seq_one_letter_code
_entity_poly.pdbx_strand_id
1 'polypeptide(L)'
;RGDLQGPPGMLLPLHEPKVDPVRRWGLGDDPRGGRDLPLAPRVIPEAPPPDWIDLGLVKGQEHARRALEIAAAGGHHLLLIGPPGAGKSLLARCLPGILPPLSFEEALEVSRIHSVAGLLPPDRPLLRWRPFRAPHHTISYVGMVGGGHGIPVPGEISLAHHGVLFLDELPEFDRRVLEALRQPLEDRKITVVRAGVSVTFPASFMLVGAMNPCPCGHFGDALRPCRCRPHEIVQYRKKLSGPFLDRIDLFVHVPRLTKEELLGEGGGEPSEAVRKRVMEAREIQRRRFAGKLFVNAEMGPKEVRKFCVLSPQAKALLAKAIDRFALTGRGYVRTLKVARTIADLSGADTIEAEHVAEALQYRAFAEEGWP
;
A
#
# COMPACT_ATOMS: atom_id res chain seq x y z
N ARG A 1 22.76 11.80 82.49
CA ARG A 1 21.99 12.82 83.24
C ARG A 1 21.06 13.49 82.24
N GLY A 2 19.75 13.33 82.43
CA GLY A 2 18.72 14.10 81.73
C GLY A 2 17.86 13.30 80.76
N ASP A 3 16.98 12.46 81.30
CA ASP A 3 15.70 12.11 80.68
C ASP A 3 14.81 13.37 80.56
N LEU A 4 13.99 13.47 79.52
CA LEU A 4 12.63 14.05 79.59
C LEU A 4 11.78 13.53 78.42
N GLN A 5 10.54 13.17 78.75
CA GLN A 5 9.56 12.37 77.99
C GLN A 5 8.53 13.23 77.21
N GLY A 6 8.09 12.72 76.05
CA GLY A 6 6.74 12.91 75.42
C GLY A 6 6.44 14.20 74.65
N PRO A 7 5.43 14.26 73.73
CA PRO A 7 4.40 13.25 73.39
C PRO A 7 4.39 12.79 71.90
N PRO A 8 3.57 11.78 71.52
CA PRO A 8 3.50 11.24 70.17
C PRO A 8 2.45 11.98 69.32
N GLY A 9 2.76 12.33 68.07
CA GLY A 9 1.76 12.94 67.20
C GLY A 9 2.22 13.24 65.79
N MET A 10 1.42 12.78 64.82
CA MET A 10 1.40 13.14 63.39
C MET A 10 2.54 12.64 62.50
N LEU A 11 2.43 11.37 62.09
CA LEU A 11 2.80 10.96 60.73
C LEU A 11 1.65 11.36 59.79
N LEU A 12 1.88 12.42 59.01
CA LEU A 12 1.00 12.79 57.89
C LEU A 12 1.21 11.80 56.73
N PRO A 13 0.14 11.21 56.17
CA PRO A 13 0.24 10.25 55.08
C PRO A 13 0.53 10.94 53.74
N LEU A 14 1.31 10.25 52.90
CA LEU A 14 1.56 10.58 51.51
C LEU A 14 0.23 10.79 50.77
N HIS A 15 0.09 11.96 50.15
CA HIS A 15 -1.03 12.30 49.28
C HIS A 15 -0.95 11.47 47.99
N GLU A 16 -1.75 10.41 47.90
CA GLU A 16 -2.21 9.87 46.62
C GLU A 16 -3.42 10.70 46.14
N PRO A 17 -3.47 11.13 44.87
CA PRO A 17 -4.68 11.72 44.32
C PRO A 17 -5.73 10.63 44.07
N LYS A 18 -6.82 10.73 44.84
CA LYS A 18 -8.07 10.00 44.64
C LYS A 18 -8.60 10.21 43.22
N VAL A 19 -8.80 9.13 42.49
CA VAL A 19 -9.72 9.08 41.35
C VAL A 19 -10.73 7.99 41.64
N ASP A 20 -11.98 8.38 41.87
CA ASP A 20 -13.13 7.48 41.97
C ASP A 20 -14.40 8.30 41.67
N PRO A 21 -15.53 7.75 41.16
CA PRO A 21 -15.72 6.48 40.44
C PRO A 21 -16.51 6.66 39.12
N VAL A 22 -16.28 5.79 38.14
CA VAL A 22 -17.32 5.44 37.15
C VAL A 22 -18.32 4.51 37.85
N ARG A 23 -19.32 5.10 38.51
CA ARG A 23 -20.51 4.40 39.02
C ARG A 23 -21.74 4.86 38.26
N ARG A 24 -22.05 4.18 37.15
CA ARG A 24 -23.44 3.95 36.68
C ARG A 24 -23.50 3.02 35.48
N TRP A 25 -23.19 1.76 35.68
CA TRP A 25 -23.82 0.67 34.93
C TRP A 25 -24.19 -0.39 35.95
N GLY A 26 -25.48 -0.53 36.20
CA GLY A 26 -26.02 -1.47 37.16
C GLY A 26 -25.77 -2.90 36.69
N LEU A 27 -24.74 -3.53 37.22
CA LEU A 27 -24.58 -4.97 37.27
C LEU A 27 -24.14 -5.29 38.70
N GLY A 28 -24.96 -6.09 39.36
CA GLY A 28 -24.84 -6.43 40.77
C GLY A 28 -23.51 -7.09 41.14
N ASP A 29 -23.30 -7.07 42.45
CA ASP A 29 -22.15 -7.55 43.20
C ASP A 29 -21.68 -8.95 42.79
N ASP A 30 -20.38 -9.07 42.50
CA ASP A 30 -19.60 -10.27 42.80
C ASP A 30 -18.14 -9.85 43.11
N PRO A 31 -17.67 -9.95 44.37
CA PRO A 31 -16.31 -9.56 44.73
C PRO A 31 -15.24 -10.64 44.44
N ARG A 32 -15.58 -11.85 43.96
CA ARG A 32 -14.61 -12.96 43.78
C ARG A 32 -14.84 -13.86 42.55
N GLY A 33 -15.59 -13.43 41.55
CA GLY A 33 -15.76 -14.15 40.29
C GLY A 33 -14.89 -13.56 39.18
N GLY A 34 -13.80 -14.22 38.83
CA GLY A 34 -13.14 -14.01 37.54
C GLY A 34 -14.12 -14.38 36.44
N ARG A 35 -14.92 -13.41 35.97
CA ARG A 35 -15.69 -13.59 34.75
C ARG A 35 -14.67 -13.70 33.65
N ASP A 36 -14.48 -14.91 33.14
CA ASP A 36 -14.03 -15.11 31.76
C ASP A 36 -14.97 -14.27 30.90
N LEU A 37 -14.57 -13.04 30.61
CA LEU A 37 -15.20 -12.25 29.60
C LEU A 37 -15.13 -13.12 28.34
N PRO A 38 -16.27 -13.50 27.74
CA PRO A 38 -16.24 -14.34 26.57
C PRO A 38 -15.34 -13.66 25.55
N LEU A 39 -14.36 -14.41 25.01
CA LEU A 39 -13.48 -13.90 23.98
C LEU A 39 -14.37 -13.30 22.89
N ALA A 40 -14.27 -11.99 22.70
CA ALA A 40 -15.03 -11.32 21.67
C ALA A 40 -14.77 -12.04 20.34
N PRO A 41 -15.83 -12.35 19.57
CA PRO A 41 -15.66 -13.08 18.33
C PRO A 41 -14.67 -12.33 17.44
N ARG A 42 -13.69 -13.05 16.89
CA ARG A 42 -12.71 -12.51 15.92
C ARG A 42 -13.36 -12.32 14.55
N VAL A 43 -14.44 -11.57 14.52
CA VAL A 43 -15.27 -11.36 13.34
C VAL A 43 -15.39 -9.86 13.11
N ILE A 44 -15.01 -9.42 11.92
CA ILE A 44 -15.26 -8.05 11.49
C ILE A 44 -16.73 -7.99 11.09
N PRO A 45 -17.53 -7.05 11.63
CA PRO A 45 -18.91 -6.87 11.22
C PRO A 45 -19.06 -6.77 9.71
N GLU A 46 -20.16 -7.31 9.17
CA GLU A 46 -20.49 -7.09 7.78
C GLU A 46 -20.84 -5.63 7.54
N ALA A 47 -20.25 -5.08 6.47
CA ALA A 47 -20.52 -3.73 6.00
C ALA A 47 -20.50 -3.79 4.48
N PRO A 48 -21.44 -3.13 3.79
CA PRO A 48 -21.39 -3.04 2.34
C PRO A 48 -20.09 -2.33 1.91
N PRO A 49 -19.54 -2.68 0.73
CA PRO A 49 -18.46 -1.90 0.17
C PRO A 49 -18.94 -0.45 -0.02
N PRO A 50 -18.07 0.55 0.21
CA PRO A 50 -18.34 1.91 -0.22
C PRO A 50 -18.61 1.96 -1.72
N ASP A 51 -19.27 3.02 -2.19
CA ASP A 51 -19.54 3.27 -3.62
C ASP A 51 -18.24 3.60 -4.37
N TRP A 52 -17.42 2.58 -4.58
CA TRP A 52 -16.19 2.67 -5.36
C TRP A 52 -16.49 2.67 -6.85
N ILE A 53 -15.55 3.24 -7.61
CA ILE A 53 -15.62 3.20 -9.06
C ILE A 53 -15.43 1.75 -9.51
N ASP A 54 -16.36 1.26 -10.32
CA ASP A 54 -16.29 -0.09 -10.87
C ASP A 54 -15.28 -0.15 -12.04
N LEU A 55 -14.47 -1.21 -12.06
CA LEU A 55 -13.45 -1.42 -13.08
C LEU A 55 -14.07 -1.65 -14.48
N GLY A 56 -15.31 -2.13 -14.55
CA GLY A 56 -16.08 -2.29 -15.78
C GLY A 56 -16.35 -0.96 -16.50
N LEU A 57 -16.30 0.16 -15.77
CA LEU A 57 -16.42 1.51 -16.35
C LEU A 57 -15.15 1.94 -17.11
N VAL A 58 -14.01 1.27 -16.87
CA VAL A 58 -12.76 1.56 -17.57
C VAL A 58 -12.83 0.95 -18.97
N LYS A 59 -12.96 1.82 -19.97
CA LYS A 59 -12.97 1.41 -21.40
C LYS A 59 -11.55 1.09 -21.87
N GLY A 60 -11.41 0.01 -22.64
CA GLY A 60 -10.12 -0.43 -23.17
C GLY A 60 -9.08 -0.71 -22.07
N GLN A 61 -7.81 -0.43 -22.38
CA GLN A 61 -6.69 -0.46 -21.43
C GLN A 61 -6.52 -1.81 -20.71
N GLU A 62 -6.74 -2.91 -21.42
CA GLU A 62 -6.64 -4.27 -20.89
C GLU A 62 -5.33 -4.51 -20.15
N HIS A 63 -4.22 -4.05 -20.71
CA HIS A 63 -2.90 -4.13 -20.09
C HIS A 63 -2.82 -3.41 -18.73
N ALA A 64 -3.43 -2.23 -18.59
CA ALA A 64 -3.44 -1.50 -17.34
C ALA A 64 -4.40 -2.11 -16.30
N ARG A 65 -5.55 -2.63 -16.74
CA ARG A 65 -6.48 -3.37 -15.88
C ARG A 65 -5.84 -4.65 -15.35
N ARG A 66 -5.14 -5.39 -16.21
CA ARG A 66 -4.38 -6.57 -15.83
C ARG A 66 -3.26 -6.24 -14.83
N ALA A 67 -2.56 -5.12 -15.03
CA ALA A 67 -1.57 -4.67 -14.07
C ALA A 67 -2.16 -4.31 -12.69
N LEU A 68 -3.35 -3.70 -12.64
CA LEU A 68 -4.07 -3.44 -11.37
C LEU A 68 -4.42 -4.75 -10.66
N GLU A 69 -4.89 -5.77 -11.39
CA GLU A 69 -5.18 -7.09 -10.83
C GLU A 69 -3.92 -7.73 -10.25
N ILE A 70 -2.80 -7.72 -10.97
CA ILE A 70 -1.51 -8.24 -10.49
C ILE A 70 -1.05 -7.47 -9.25
N ALA A 71 -1.14 -6.13 -9.26
CA ALA A 71 -0.80 -5.31 -8.11
C ALA A 71 -1.68 -5.66 -6.90
N ALA A 72 -2.99 -5.74 -7.08
CA ALA A 72 -3.97 -6.09 -6.07
C ALA A 72 -3.76 -7.49 -5.49
N ALA A 73 -3.41 -8.48 -6.32
CA ALA A 73 -3.15 -9.85 -5.92
C ALA A 73 -1.81 -10.02 -5.20
N GLY A 74 -0.78 -9.25 -5.58
CA GLY A 74 0.58 -9.42 -5.08
C GLY A 74 1.00 -8.42 -4.00
N GLY A 75 0.27 -7.31 -3.83
CA GLY A 75 0.74 -6.20 -2.98
C GLY A 75 1.78 -5.30 -3.66
N HIS A 76 1.89 -5.34 -4.98
CA HIS A 76 2.98 -4.69 -5.73
C HIS A 76 2.77 -3.19 -5.89
N HIS A 77 3.85 -2.42 -5.82
CA HIS A 77 3.84 -0.99 -6.10
C HIS A 77 3.73 -0.73 -7.61
N LEU A 78 2.90 0.23 -7.99
CA LEU A 78 2.49 0.47 -9.37
C LEU A 78 2.72 1.93 -9.76
N LEU A 79 3.30 2.18 -10.94
CA LEU A 79 3.39 3.50 -11.55
C LEU A 79 2.70 3.50 -12.93
N LEU A 80 1.65 4.31 -13.04
CA LEU A 80 0.90 4.55 -14.27
C LEU A 80 1.48 5.76 -15.02
N ILE A 81 1.92 5.56 -16.26
CA ILE A 81 2.59 6.59 -17.06
C ILE A 81 1.83 6.75 -18.38
N GLY A 82 1.35 7.95 -18.67
CA GLY A 82 0.55 8.17 -19.87
C GLY A 82 0.13 9.62 -20.06
N PRO A 83 -0.43 9.98 -21.23
CA PRO A 83 -0.82 11.36 -21.52
C PRO A 83 -1.99 11.84 -20.64
N PRO A 84 -2.24 13.16 -20.61
CA PRO A 84 -3.42 13.71 -19.94
C PRO A 84 -4.69 13.16 -20.59
N GLY A 85 -5.68 12.84 -19.74
CA GLY A 85 -6.95 12.25 -20.16
C GLY A 85 -6.91 10.75 -20.46
N ALA A 86 -5.78 10.07 -20.25
CA ALA A 86 -5.69 8.61 -20.44
C ALA A 86 -6.35 7.78 -19.32
N GLY A 87 -7.07 8.38 -18.37
CA GLY A 87 -7.78 7.62 -17.33
C GLY A 87 -6.91 7.05 -16.20
N LYS A 88 -5.66 7.51 -16.03
CA LYS A 88 -4.74 7.04 -14.94
C LYS A 88 -5.36 7.15 -13.54
N SER A 89 -5.95 8.29 -13.21
CA SER A 89 -6.59 8.51 -11.90
C SER A 89 -7.88 7.69 -11.75
N LEU A 90 -8.58 7.43 -12.86
CA LEU A 90 -9.77 6.55 -12.87
C LEU A 90 -9.37 5.11 -12.55
N LEU A 91 -8.33 4.59 -13.23
CA LEU A 91 -7.74 3.28 -12.98
C LEU A 91 -7.36 3.11 -11.50
N ALA A 92 -6.60 4.07 -10.95
CA ALA A 92 -6.16 4.00 -9.55
C ALA A 92 -7.34 4.00 -8.55
N ARG A 93 -8.41 4.75 -8.85
CA ARG A 93 -9.62 4.81 -8.00
C ARG A 93 -10.50 3.55 -8.09
N CYS A 94 -10.32 2.69 -9.09
CA CYS A 94 -10.96 1.38 -9.15
C CYS A 94 -10.30 0.36 -8.22
N LEU A 95 -9.05 0.60 -7.80
CA LEU A 95 -8.24 -0.36 -7.04
C LEU A 95 -8.87 -0.82 -5.71
N PRO A 96 -9.48 0.05 -4.87
CA PRO A 96 -10.22 -0.38 -3.67
C PRO A 96 -11.32 -1.40 -3.99
N GLY A 97 -11.96 -1.25 -5.17
CA GLY A 97 -12.99 -2.13 -5.67
C GLY A 97 -12.51 -3.55 -5.99
N ILE A 98 -11.23 -3.77 -6.26
CA ILE A 98 -10.70 -5.11 -6.59
C ILE A 98 -9.85 -5.71 -5.47
N LEU A 99 -9.54 -4.94 -4.42
CA LEU A 99 -8.78 -5.43 -3.29
C LEU A 99 -9.63 -6.32 -2.37
N PRO A 100 -9.02 -7.33 -1.72
CA PRO A 100 -9.73 -8.14 -0.74
C PRO A 100 -10.06 -7.29 0.51
N PRO A 101 -11.13 -7.61 1.25
CA PRO A 101 -11.37 -7.00 2.56
C PRO A 101 -10.20 -7.26 3.52
N LEU A 102 -10.11 -6.47 4.58
CA LEU A 102 -9.11 -6.64 5.63
C LEU A 102 -9.34 -7.98 6.36
N SER A 103 -8.27 -8.71 6.66
CA SER A 103 -8.32 -9.78 7.67
C SER A 103 -8.55 -9.17 9.05
N PHE A 104 -8.93 -10.00 10.03
CA PHE A 104 -9.14 -9.52 11.40
C PHE A 104 -7.89 -8.84 11.98
N GLU A 105 -6.71 -9.42 11.74
CA GLU A 105 -5.41 -8.88 12.17
C GLU A 105 -5.11 -7.53 11.49
N GLU A 106 -5.31 -7.45 10.17
CA GLU A 106 -5.13 -6.20 9.42
C GLU A 106 -6.11 -5.12 9.92
N ALA A 107 -7.39 -5.47 10.13
CA ALA A 107 -8.43 -4.56 10.60
C ALA A 107 -8.12 -3.99 11.98
N LEU A 108 -7.57 -4.79 12.91
CA LEU A 108 -7.13 -4.30 14.22
C LEU A 108 -5.98 -3.29 14.12
N GLU A 109 -5.02 -3.52 13.23
CA GLU A 109 -3.92 -2.58 12.99
C GLU A 109 -4.42 -1.26 12.41
N VAL A 110 -5.22 -1.32 11.34
CA VAL A 110 -5.75 -0.13 10.67
C VAL A 110 -6.66 0.67 11.60
N SER A 111 -7.56 -0.01 12.35
CA SER A 111 -8.50 0.67 13.24
C SER A 111 -7.80 1.34 14.42
N ARG A 112 -6.71 0.76 14.95
CA ARG A 112 -5.89 1.42 15.98
C ARG A 112 -5.29 2.73 15.48
N ILE A 113 -4.74 2.75 14.27
CA ILE A 113 -4.15 3.97 13.68
C ILE A 113 -5.22 5.04 13.48
N HIS A 114 -6.38 4.66 12.93
CA HIS A 114 -7.49 5.59 12.70
C HIS A 114 -8.10 6.09 14.01
N SER A 115 -8.12 5.27 15.06
CA SER A 115 -8.55 5.69 16.40
C SER A 115 -7.60 6.73 17.00
N VAL A 116 -6.28 6.54 16.90
CA VAL A 116 -5.29 7.53 17.37
C VAL A 116 -5.39 8.83 16.58
N ALA A 117 -5.74 8.75 15.29
CA ALA A 117 -5.97 9.91 14.45
C ALA A 117 -7.34 10.59 14.66
N GLY A 118 -8.23 10.02 15.47
CA GLY A 118 -9.60 10.51 15.64
C GLY A 118 -10.49 10.37 14.39
N LEU A 119 -10.13 9.46 13.47
CA LEU A 119 -10.82 9.23 12.19
C LEU A 119 -11.77 8.02 12.22
N LEU A 120 -11.82 7.29 13.34
CA LEU A 120 -12.67 6.11 13.47
C LEU A 120 -14.13 6.54 13.72
N PRO A 121 -15.11 6.07 12.94
CA PRO A 121 -16.52 6.36 13.20
C PRO A 121 -16.96 5.77 14.56
N PRO A 122 -17.75 6.50 15.37
CA PRO A 122 -18.20 6.02 16.69
C PRO A 122 -18.99 4.72 16.64
N ASP A 123 -19.70 4.48 15.54
CA ASP A 123 -20.54 3.30 15.27
C ASP A 123 -19.76 2.13 14.64
N ARG A 124 -18.51 2.33 14.24
CA ARG A 124 -17.68 1.32 13.54
C ARG A 124 -16.29 1.21 14.15
N PRO A 125 -16.15 0.47 15.26
CA PRO A 125 -14.87 0.32 15.96
C PRO A 125 -13.84 -0.52 15.18
N LEU A 126 -14.25 -1.24 14.13
CA LEU A 126 -13.38 -2.03 13.26
C LEU A 126 -13.65 -1.72 11.78
N LEU A 127 -12.59 -1.35 11.07
CA LEU A 127 -12.63 -1.09 9.64
C LEU A 127 -12.57 -2.41 8.87
N ARG A 128 -13.54 -2.63 7.97
CA ARG A 128 -13.61 -3.81 7.09
C ARG A 128 -12.86 -3.63 5.78
N TRP A 129 -12.87 -2.41 5.26
CA TRP A 129 -12.37 -2.10 3.93
C TRP A 129 -11.02 -1.41 4.01
N ARG A 130 -10.14 -1.75 3.06
CA ARG A 130 -8.79 -1.19 2.99
C ARG A 130 -8.86 0.32 2.75
N PRO A 131 -8.08 1.13 3.49
CA PRO A 131 -8.08 2.58 3.30
C PRO A 131 -7.50 2.94 1.93
N PHE A 132 -8.06 3.97 1.29
CA PHE A 132 -7.51 4.58 0.09
C PHE A 132 -7.18 6.04 0.40
N ARG A 133 -5.90 6.38 0.43
CA ARG A 133 -5.40 7.72 0.72
C ARG A 133 -4.89 8.35 -0.57
N ALA A 134 -5.36 9.55 -0.88
CA ALA A 134 -4.99 10.28 -2.09
C ALA A 134 -4.68 11.75 -1.75
N PRO A 135 -3.57 12.02 -1.06
CA PRO A 135 -3.20 13.38 -0.71
C PRO A 135 -2.90 14.21 -1.96
N HIS A 136 -3.22 15.50 -1.91
CA HIS A 136 -2.85 16.45 -2.95
C HIS A 136 -1.33 16.69 -2.93
N HIS A 137 -0.72 17.01 -4.09
CA HIS A 137 0.74 17.20 -4.20
C HIS A 137 1.29 18.38 -3.37
N THR A 138 0.42 19.27 -2.90
CA THR A 138 0.75 20.38 -1.98
C THR A 138 0.85 19.95 -0.51
N ILE A 139 0.71 18.66 -0.20
CA ILE A 139 0.82 18.13 1.16
C ILE A 139 2.18 18.46 1.77
N SER A 140 2.17 18.89 3.02
CA SER A 140 3.40 19.15 3.76
C SER A 140 4.11 17.84 4.15
N TYR A 141 5.41 17.92 4.39
CA TYR A 141 6.18 16.80 4.94
C TYR A 141 5.53 16.21 6.20
N VAL A 142 5.04 17.07 7.11
CA VAL A 142 4.37 16.65 8.34
C VAL A 142 3.04 15.95 8.06
N GLY A 143 2.27 16.42 7.08
CA GLY A 143 1.02 15.75 6.69
C GLY A 143 1.26 14.34 6.12
N MET A 144 2.31 14.17 5.32
CA MET A 144 2.66 12.88 4.73
C MET A 144 3.21 11.89 5.76
N VAL A 145 4.22 12.32 6.53
CA VAL A 145 4.98 11.46 7.46
C VAL A 145 4.26 11.28 8.80
N GLY A 146 3.52 12.29 9.24
CA GLY A 146 3.01 12.40 10.60
C GLY A 146 3.87 13.33 11.46
N GLY A 147 3.35 13.68 12.64
CA GLY A 147 3.98 14.67 13.53
C GLY A 147 2.94 15.47 14.30
N GLY A 148 3.14 16.78 14.42
CA GLY A 148 2.27 17.69 15.19
C GLY A 148 2.95 18.30 16.41
N HIS A 149 2.28 19.27 17.03
CA HIS A 149 2.69 19.86 18.30
C HIS A 149 2.14 19.00 19.44
N GLY A 150 3.02 18.41 20.26
CA GLY A 150 2.63 17.52 21.36
C GLY A 150 2.82 16.03 21.01
N ILE A 151 1.77 15.23 21.21
CA ILE A 151 1.80 13.78 20.94
C ILE A 151 1.87 13.55 19.41
N PRO A 152 2.84 12.77 18.89
CA PRO A 152 2.93 12.49 17.46
C PRO A 152 1.66 11.80 16.94
N VAL A 153 1.04 12.38 15.91
CA VAL A 153 -0.08 11.77 15.17
C VAL A 153 0.40 11.11 13.88
N PRO A 154 -0.26 10.03 13.42
CA PRO A 154 0.08 9.37 12.16
C PRO A 154 -0.21 10.30 10.96
N GLY A 155 0.65 10.24 9.93
CA GLY A 155 0.43 10.91 8.64
C GLY A 155 -0.24 10.01 7.60
N GLU A 156 -0.38 10.52 6.37
CA GLU A 156 -0.97 9.79 5.24
C GLU A 156 -0.35 8.41 4.99
N ILE A 157 0.97 8.28 5.18
CA ILE A 157 1.70 7.02 5.04
C ILE A 157 1.15 5.94 5.98
N SER A 158 0.94 6.29 7.25
CA SER A 158 0.41 5.36 8.26
C SER A 158 -1.09 5.18 8.14
N LEU A 159 -1.82 6.21 7.73
CA LEU A 159 -3.26 6.12 7.45
C LEU A 159 -3.56 5.19 6.25
N ALA A 160 -2.62 5.04 5.32
CA ALA A 160 -2.72 4.11 4.20
C ALA A 160 -2.37 2.65 4.56
N HIS A 161 -2.06 2.36 5.82
CA HIS A 161 -1.66 1.01 6.24
C HIS A 161 -2.71 -0.06 5.87
N HIS A 162 -2.23 -1.21 5.39
CA HIS A 162 -2.96 -2.31 4.74
C HIS A 162 -3.88 -1.87 3.60
N GLY A 163 -3.70 -0.67 3.06
CA GLY A 163 -4.46 -0.13 1.96
C GLY A 163 -3.59 0.45 0.87
N VAL A 164 -4.05 1.54 0.27
CA VAL A 164 -3.45 2.16 -0.91
C VAL A 164 -3.09 3.60 -0.59
N LEU A 165 -1.85 3.98 -0.92
CA LEU A 165 -1.42 5.37 -1.01
C LEU A 165 -1.32 5.74 -2.50
N PHE A 166 -2.27 6.52 -2.98
CA PHE A 166 -2.31 7.01 -4.36
C PHE A 166 -1.71 8.42 -4.45
N LEU A 167 -0.71 8.59 -5.30
CA LEU A 167 -0.04 9.86 -5.56
C LEU A 167 -0.23 10.22 -7.03
N ASP A 168 -1.19 11.10 -7.30
CA ASP A 168 -1.45 11.63 -8.64
C ASP A 168 -0.45 12.75 -8.97
N GLU A 169 -0.08 12.86 -10.24
CA GLU A 169 0.93 13.85 -10.68
C GLU A 169 2.24 13.73 -9.88
N LEU A 170 2.76 12.51 -9.75
CA LEU A 170 3.87 12.17 -8.84
C LEU A 170 5.08 13.15 -8.87
N PRO A 171 5.54 13.67 -10.03
CA PRO A 171 6.66 14.63 -10.07
C PRO A 171 6.33 16.03 -9.56
N GLU A 172 5.06 16.35 -9.27
CA GLU A 172 4.67 17.64 -8.70
C GLU A 172 4.75 17.67 -7.18
N PHE A 173 4.94 16.51 -6.54
CA PHE A 173 5.24 16.44 -5.11
C PHE A 173 6.62 17.01 -4.79
N ASP A 174 6.73 17.64 -3.61
CA ASP A 174 8.02 18.06 -3.07
C ASP A 174 8.98 16.88 -2.93
N ARG A 175 10.24 17.08 -3.34
CA ARG A 175 11.26 16.02 -3.34
C ARG A 175 11.47 15.42 -1.95
N ARG A 176 11.41 16.22 -0.87
CA ARG A 176 11.59 15.71 0.49
C ARG A 176 10.44 14.80 0.91
N VAL A 177 9.23 15.04 0.41
CA VAL A 177 8.05 14.20 0.66
C VAL A 177 8.23 12.84 -0.02
N LEU A 178 8.65 12.82 -1.30
CA LEU A 178 8.91 11.57 -2.02
C LEU A 178 10.08 10.79 -1.41
N GLU A 179 11.16 11.46 -1.03
CA GLU A 179 12.29 10.81 -0.35
C GLU A 179 11.89 10.25 1.02
N ALA A 180 10.87 10.80 1.69
CA ALA A 180 10.39 10.26 2.97
C ALA A 180 9.70 8.90 2.83
N LEU A 181 9.06 8.62 1.68
CA LEU A 181 8.41 7.33 1.39
C LEU A 181 9.42 6.18 1.29
N ARG A 182 10.69 6.51 1.13
CA ARG A 182 11.75 5.55 0.88
C ARG A 182 11.86 4.47 1.95
N GLN A 183 11.85 4.86 3.21
CA GLN A 183 11.98 3.92 4.32
C GLN A 183 10.68 3.09 4.50
N PRO A 184 9.48 3.69 4.53
CA PRO A 184 8.22 2.94 4.59
C PRO A 184 8.05 1.88 3.50
N LEU A 185 8.47 2.15 2.26
CA LEU A 185 8.39 1.18 1.14
C LEU A 185 9.29 -0.06 1.35
N GLU A 186 10.32 0.02 2.20
CA GLU A 186 11.19 -1.12 2.51
C GLU A 186 10.86 -1.75 3.86
N ASP A 187 10.79 -0.93 4.92
CA ASP A 187 10.67 -1.38 6.30
C ASP A 187 9.22 -1.57 6.75
N ARG A 188 8.25 -1.05 5.98
CA ARG A 188 6.80 -1.05 6.30
C ARG A 188 6.44 -0.43 7.64
N LYS A 189 7.27 0.52 8.08
CA LYS A 189 7.07 1.29 9.30
C LYS A 189 7.71 2.66 9.13
N ILE A 190 7.25 3.61 9.93
CA ILE A 190 7.78 4.96 9.98
C ILE A 190 7.95 5.38 11.43
N THR A 191 9.11 5.95 11.76
CA THR A 191 9.42 6.44 13.10
C THR A 191 9.36 7.95 13.09
N VAL A 192 8.49 8.52 13.92
CA VAL A 192 8.31 9.95 14.08
C VAL A 192 8.88 10.37 15.44
N VAL A 193 9.83 11.31 15.42
CA VAL A 193 10.47 11.87 16.62
C VAL A 193 10.13 13.34 16.75
N ARG A 194 9.41 13.70 17.82
CA ARG A 194 8.99 15.09 18.11
C ARG A 194 8.92 15.33 19.63
N ALA A 195 9.34 16.52 20.05
CA ALA A 195 9.25 16.97 21.45
C ALA A 195 9.78 15.96 22.50
N GLY A 196 10.85 15.23 22.16
CA GLY A 196 11.46 14.21 23.04
C GLY A 196 10.76 12.84 23.05
N VAL A 197 9.67 12.68 22.30
CA VAL A 197 8.94 11.40 22.16
C VAL A 197 9.23 10.79 20.79
N SER A 198 9.51 9.49 20.78
CA SER A 198 9.70 8.69 19.57
C SER A 198 8.58 7.65 19.47
N VAL A 199 7.80 7.71 18.38
CA VAL A 199 6.71 6.76 18.12
C VAL A 199 6.95 6.11 16.76
N THR A 200 6.77 4.79 16.70
CA THR A 200 6.82 4.05 15.43
C THR A 200 5.43 3.61 15.04
N PHE A 201 5.00 4.04 13.85
CA PHE A 201 3.74 3.63 13.24
C PHE A 201 3.99 2.59 12.16
N PRO A 202 3.10 1.59 12.01
CA PRO A 202 3.15 0.70 10.87
C PRO A 202 2.74 1.46 9.58
N ALA A 203 3.29 0.99 8.46
CA ALA A 203 3.18 1.62 7.15
C ALA A 203 3.36 0.58 6.02
N SER A 204 2.78 -0.61 6.17
CA SER A 204 2.61 -1.54 5.04
C SER A 204 1.47 -1.03 4.17
N PHE A 205 1.75 -0.41 3.03
CA PHE A 205 0.72 0.08 2.10
C PHE A 205 1.15 -0.22 0.66
N MET A 206 0.20 -0.27 -0.26
CA MET A 206 0.48 -0.33 -1.69
C MET A 206 0.60 1.09 -2.24
N LEU A 207 1.79 1.45 -2.74
CA LEU A 207 1.97 2.70 -3.48
C LEU A 207 1.43 2.57 -4.90
N VAL A 208 0.57 3.51 -5.29
CA VAL A 208 0.16 3.72 -6.68
C VAL A 208 0.53 5.14 -7.08
N GLY A 209 1.45 5.29 -8.02
CA GLY A 209 1.78 6.57 -8.63
C GLY A 209 1.08 6.73 -9.97
N ALA A 210 0.70 7.95 -10.31
CA ALA A 210 0.35 8.32 -11.67
C ALA A 210 1.16 9.53 -12.11
N MET A 211 1.63 9.52 -13.37
CA MET A 211 2.35 10.67 -13.92
C MET A 211 2.24 10.78 -15.43
N ASN A 212 2.51 11.98 -15.92
CA ASN A 212 2.71 12.21 -17.35
C ASN A 212 4.13 11.82 -17.76
N PRO A 213 4.39 11.45 -19.03
CA PRO A 213 5.72 11.04 -19.49
C PRO A 213 6.74 12.18 -19.63
N CYS A 214 6.25 13.43 -19.66
CA CYS A 214 7.00 14.70 -19.72
C CYS A 214 6.12 15.86 -19.22
N PRO A 215 6.65 17.09 -19.04
CA PRO A 215 5.86 18.24 -18.59
C PRO A 215 4.62 18.55 -19.44
N CYS A 216 4.72 18.48 -20.77
CA CYS A 216 3.56 18.68 -21.65
C CYS A 216 2.66 17.44 -21.77
N GLY A 217 3.10 16.29 -21.26
CA GLY A 217 2.38 15.02 -21.25
C GLY A 217 2.25 14.27 -22.59
N HIS A 218 2.88 14.76 -23.66
CA HIS A 218 2.73 14.20 -25.01
C HIS A 218 3.97 13.47 -25.54
N PHE A 219 4.94 13.17 -24.68
CA PHE A 219 6.10 12.38 -25.08
C PHE A 219 5.68 10.94 -25.41
N GLY A 220 5.95 10.49 -26.63
CA GLY A 220 5.53 9.17 -27.14
C GLY A 220 4.06 9.09 -27.56
N ASP A 221 3.32 10.20 -27.56
CA ASP A 221 1.93 10.24 -28.03
C ASP A 221 1.89 10.24 -29.57
N ALA A 222 1.19 9.28 -30.16
CA ALA A 222 1.11 9.10 -31.62
C ALA A 222 0.27 10.19 -32.32
N LEU A 223 -0.67 10.83 -31.60
CA LEU A 223 -1.59 11.81 -32.18
C LEU A 223 -1.17 13.25 -31.88
N ARG A 224 -0.58 13.51 -30.72
CA ARG A 224 -0.15 14.85 -30.33
C ARG A 224 1.37 14.89 -30.14
N PRO A 225 2.12 15.65 -30.94
CA PRO A 225 3.57 15.69 -30.78
C PRO A 225 3.97 16.42 -29.49
N CYS A 226 4.98 15.87 -28.83
CA CYS A 226 5.64 16.50 -27.68
C CYS A 226 6.30 17.81 -28.08
N ARG A 227 6.14 18.85 -27.26
CA ARG A 227 6.80 20.16 -27.44
C ARG A 227 7.98 20.38 -26.49
N CYS A 228 8.23 19.46 -25.57
CA CYS A 228 9.32 19.55 -24.63
C CYS A 228 10.66 19.27 -25.31
N ARG A 229 11.68 20.04 -24.95
CA ARG A 229 13.07 19.80 -25.32
C ARG A 229 13.60 18.57 -24.57
N PRO A 230 14.57 17.82 -25.11
CA PRO A 230 15.11 16.62 -24.45
C PRO A 230 15.55 16.85 -23.00
N HIS A 231 16.19 17.99 -22.70
CA HIS A 231 16.64 18.31 -21.34
C HIS A 231 15.47 18.54 -20.37
N GLU A 232 14.34 19.10 -20.82
CA GLU A 232 13.16 19.33 -19.96
C GLU A 232 12.52 17.99 -19.56
N ILE A 233 12.50 17.03 -20.48
CA ILE A 233 12.01 15.66 -20.23
C ILE A 233 12.90 14.98 -19.20
N VAL A 234 14.22 15.05 -19.38
CA VAL A 234 15.17 14.47 -18.43
C VAL A 234 15.05 15.11 -17.05
N GLN A 235 14.96 16.44 -16.95
CA GLN A 235 14.80 17.15 -15.67
C GLN A 235 13.50 16.77 -14.97
N TYR A 236 12.40 16.69 -15.71
CA TYR A 236 11.11 16.27 -15.17
C TYR A 236 11.14 14.83 -14.63
N ARG A 237 11.77 13.90 -15.35
CA ARG A 237 11.94 12.51 -14.88
C ARG A 237 12.88 12.40 -13.68
N LYS A 238 13.93 13.23 -13.64
CA LYS A 238 14.89 13.33 -12.52
C LYS A 238 14.30 13.87 -11.21
N LYS A 239 13.09 14.43 -11.24
CA LYS A 239 12.35 14.76 -10.01
C LYS A 239 12.09 13.51 -9.17
N LEU A 240 11.96 12.34 -9.82
CA LEU A 240 11.88 11.04 -9.17
C LEU A 240 13.28 10.43 -9.10
N SER A 241 13.74 10.09 -7.90
CA SER A 241 15.08 9.52 -7.73
C SER A 241 15.11 8.04 -8.14
N GLY A 242 16.25 7.60 -8.70
CA GLY A 242 16.48 6.18 -9.00
C GLY A 242 16.21 5.26 -7.80
N PRO A 243 16.73 5.55 -6.58
CA PRO A 243 16.42 4.75 -5.39
C PRO A 243 14.94 4.68 -5.00
N PHE A 244 14.14 5.70 -5.35
CA PHE A 244 12.70 5.67 -5.15
C PHE A 244 12.02 4.80 -6.21
N LEU A 245 12.31 5.07 -7.50
CA LEU A 245 11.74 4.35 -8.64
C LEU A 245 12.09 2.88 -8.62
N ASP A 246 13.27 2.55 -8.11
CA ASP A 246 13.65 1.18 -7.84
C ASP A 246 12.51 0.52 -7.09
N ARG A 247 12.01 1.05 -5.99
CA ARG A 247 10.99 0.35 -5.17
C ARG A 247 9.62 0.19 -5.83
N ILE A 248 9.43 0.63 -7.06
CA ILE A 248 8.21 0.37 -7.83
C ILE A 248 8.39 -0.95 -8.59
N ASP A 249 7.41 -1.85 -8.45
CA ASP A 249 7.47 -3.19 -9.03
C ASP A 249 6.95 -3.21 -10.48
N LEU A 250 5.91 -2.42 -10.76
CA LEU A 250 5.20 -2.39 -12.04
C LEU A 250 5.23 -0.97 -12.63
N PHE A 251 5.79 -0.84 -13.84
CA PHE A 251 5.73 0.35 -14.66
C PHE A 251 4.78 0.09 -15.83
N VAL A 252 3.65 0.81 -15.85
CA VAL A 252 2.58 0.55 -16.79
C VAL A 252 2.37 1.77 -17.66
N HIS A 253 2.58 1.59 -18.96
CA HIS A 253 2.23 2.60 -19.94
C HIS A 253 0.71 2.57 -20.21
N VAL A 254 0.06 3.71 -19.99
CA VAL A 254 -1.37 3.90 -20.20
C VAL A 254 -1.55 4.82 -21.40
N PRO A 255 -1.72 4.28 -22.63
CA PRO A 255 -1.85 5.10 -23.82
C PRO A 255 -3.18 5.86 -23.82
N ARG A 256 -3.30 6.84 -24.72
CA ARG A 256 -4.58 7.49 -25.02
C ARG A 256 -5.54 6.45 -25.59
N LEU A 257 -6.80 6.53 -25.16
CA LEU A 257 -7.88 5.73 -25.72
C LEU A 257 -8.11 6.05 -27.20
N THR A 258 -8.37 5.03 -28.00
CA THR A 258 -8.78 5.21 -29.40
C THR A 258 -10.19 5.80 -29.47
N LYS A 259 -10.59 6.27 -30.66
CA LYS A 259 -11.94 6.76 -30.90
C LYS A 259 -12.97 5.65 -30.65
N GLU A 260 -12.66 4.44 -31.08
CA GLU A 260 -13.49 3.25 -30.93
C GLU A 260 -13.66 2.90 -29.45
N GLU A 261 -12.59 2.93 -28.65
CA GLU A 261 -12.66 2.69 -27.20
C GLU A 261 -13.46 3.78 -26.48
N LEU A 262 -13.36 5.05 -26.90
CA LEU A 262 -14.11 6.15 -26.29
C LEU A 262 -15.61 6.08 -26.59
N LEU A 263 -15.96 5.78 -27.84
CA LEU A 263 -17.34 5.74 -28.33
C LEU A 263 -18.05 4.41 -28.07
N GLY A 264 -17.30 3.32 -27.87
CA GLY A 264 -17.85 2.02 -27.51
C GLY A 264 -18.57 2.07 -26.16
N GLU A 265 -19.54 1.18 -25.98
CA GLU A 265 -20.02 0.85 -24.65
C GLU A 265 -18.87 0.19 -23.88
N GLY A 266 -18.75 0.45 -22.58
CA GLY A 266 -17.67 -0.10 -21.77
C GLY A 266 -17.53 -1.62 -21.91
N GLY A 267 -16.37 -2.16 -21.58
CA GLY A 267 -16.05 -3.57 -21.84
C GLY A 267 -15.01 -4.13 -20.88
N GLY A 268 -14.99 -3.62 -19.65
CA GLY A 268 -14.17 -4.19 -18.59
C GLY A 268 -14.91 -5.24 -17.80
N GLU A 269 -14.15 -6.15 -17.21
CA GLU A 269 -14.68 -7.01 -16.17
C GLU A 269 -15.07 -6.16 -14.95
N PRO A 270 -16.21 -6.44 -14.30
CA PRO A 270 -16.64 -5.71 -13.11
C PRO A 270 -15.64 -5.91 -11.97
N SER A 271 -15.54 -4.93 -11.07
CA SER A 271 -14.60 -4.95 -9.95
C SER A 271 -14.77 -6.21 -9.09
N GLU A 272 -16.00 -6.69 -8.92
CA GLU A 272 -16.31 -7.89 -8.14
C GLU A 272 -15.70 -9.17 -8.73
N ALA A 273 -15.77 -9.35 -10.05
CA ALA A 273 -15.20 -10.52 -10.72
C ALA A 273 -13.68 -10.57 -10.57
N VAL A 274 -13.02 -9.42 -10.74
CA VAL A 274 -11.57 -9.30 -10.53
C VAL A 274 -11.21 -9.49 -9.06
N ARG A 275 -11.99 -8.93 -8.13
CA ARG A 275 -11.79 -9.11 -6.68
C ARG A 275 -11.80 -10.58 -6.29
N LYS A 276 -12.68 -11.39 -6.87
CA LYS A 276 -12.75 -12.83 -6.59
C LYS A 276 -11.44 -13.54 -6.94
N ARG A 277 -10.88 -13.29 -8.13
CA ARG A 277 -9.57 -13.84 -8.53
C ARG A 277 -8.42 -13.35 -7.66
N VAL A 278 -8.43 -12.06 -7.31
CA VAL A 278 -7.48 -11.49 -6.36
C VAL A 278 -7.55 -12.18 -5.00
N MET A 279 -8.76 -12.46 -4.49
CA MET A 279 -8.97 -13.18 -3.23
C MET A 279 -8.45 -14.62 -3.29
N GLU A 280 -8.68 -15.32 -4.39
CA GLU A 280 -8.18 -16.69 -4.62
C GLU A 280 -6.64 -16.72 -4.60
N ALA A 281 -5.98 -15.81 -5.33
CA ALA A 281 -4.53 -15.67 -5.32
C ALA A 281 -3.97 -15.31 -3.92
N ARG A 282 -4.67 -14.44 -3.17
CA ARG A 282 -4.32 -14.06 -1.79
C ARG A 282 -4.44 -15.23 -0.82
N GLU A 283 -5.40 -16.12 -1.03
CA GLU A 283 -5.56 -17.31 -0.20
C GLU A 283 -4.42 -18.31 -0.44
N ILE A 284 -3.96 -18.48 -1.68
CA ILE A 284 -2.76 -19.26 -2.00
C ILE A 284 -1.54 -18.69 -1.25
N GLN A 285 -1.36 -17.36 -1.29
CA GLN A 285 -0.27 -16.67 -0.58
C GLN A 285 -0.36 -16.85 0.93
N ARG A 286 -1.55 -16.71 1.52
CA ARG A 286 -1.79 -16.90 2.95
C ARG A 286 -1.38 -18.29 3.41
N ARG A 287 -1.76 -19.34 2.67
CA ARG A 287 -1.37 -20.73 2.95
C ARG A 287 0.14 -20.92 2.84
N ARG A 288 0.74 -20.40 1.76
CA ARG A 288 2.19 -20.46 1.51
C ARG A 288 3.02 -19.85 2.65
N PHE A 289 2.59 -18.69 3.15
CA PHE A 289 3.34 -17.94 4.16
C PHE A 289 2.98 -18.29 5.60
N ALA A 290 1.93 -19.10 5.82
CA ALA A 290 1.47 -19.52 7.14
C ALA A 290 1.34 -18.35 8.14
N GLY A 291 0.81 -17.21 7.66
CA GLY A 291 0.59 -16.00 8.47
C GLY A 291 1.83 -15.14 8.76
N LYS A 292 3.02 -15.46 8.24
CA LYS A 292 4.24 -14.65 8.44
C LYS A 292 4.32 -13.43 7.54
N LEU A 293 3.80 -13.57 6.32
CA LEU A 293 3.68 -12.51 5.32
C LEU A 293 2.25 -12.56 4.79
N PHE A 294 1.72 -11.41 4.40
CA PHE A 294 0.38 -11.32 3.82
C PHE A 294 0.43 -11.51 2.31
N VAL A 295 1.51 -11.04 1.67
CA VAL A 295 1.52 -10.84 0.21
C VAL A 295 2.88 -11.13 -0.45
N ASN A 296 2.88 -11.50 -1.73
CA ASN A 296 4.11 -11.82 -2.47
C ASN A 296 5.12 -10.67 -2.55
N ALA A 297 4.67 -9.42 -2.65
CA ALA A 297 5.54 -8.24 -2.62
C ALA A 297 6.39 -8.19 -1.34
N GLU A 298 5.90 -8.79 -0.25
CA GLU A 298 6.57 -8.75 1.04
C GLU A 298 7.78 -9.68 1.17
N MET A 299 7.93 -10.63 0.25
CA MET A 299 8.96 -11.66 0.32
C MET A 299 10.38 -11.06 0.44
N GLY A 300 11.16 -11.57 1.39
CA GLY A 300 12.58 -11.30 1.48
C GLY A 300 13.40 -12.26 0.59
N PRO A 301 14.74 -12.14 0.60
CA PRO A 301 15.60 -13.01 -0.19
C PRO A 301 15.44 -14.51 0.11
N LYS A 302 15.12 -14.86 1.37
CA LYS A 302 14.92 -16.25 1.79
C LYS A 302 13.63 -16.81 1.20
N GLU A 303 12.55 -16.03 1.25
CA GLU A 303 11.24 -16.42 0.75
C GLU A 303 11.25 -16.51 -0.78
N VAL A 304 11.90 -15.56 -1.47
CA VAL A 304 12.05 -15.60 -2.94
C VAL A 304 12.76 -16.87 -3.38
N ARG A 305 13.87 -17.26 -2.75
CA ARG A 305 14.58 -18.50 -3.08
C ARG A 305 13.72 -19.75 -2.84
N LYS A 306 12.86 -19.72 -1.83
CA LYS A 306 12.03 -20.87 -1.43
C LYS A 306 10.80 -21.01 -2.32
N PHE A 307 10.14 -19.92 -2.68
CA PHE A 307 8.80 -19.93 -3.27
C PHE A 307 8.76 -19.51 -4.74
N CYS A 308 9.79 -18.86 -5.26
CA CYS A 308 9.88 -18.52 -6.68
C CYS A 308 10.61 -19.62 -7.46
N VAL A 309 10.03 -20.83 -7.46
CA VAL A 309 10.55 -21.97 -8.22
C VAL A 309 10.22 -21.78 -9.71
N LEU A 310 11.25 -21.71 -10.54
CA LEU A 310 11.15 -21.52 -11.99
C LEU A 310 11.19 -22.86 -12.71
N SER A 311 10.38 -23.00 -13.76
CA SER A 311 10.58 -24.08 -14.73
C SER A 311 11.87 -23.87 -15.55
N PRO A 312 12.42 -24.92 -16.19
CA PRO A 312 13.63 -24.80 -17.01
C PRO A 312 13.50 -23.73 -18.10
N GLN A 313 12.34 -23.64 -18.74
CA GLN A 313 12.03 -22.66 -19.78
C GLN A 313 11.98 -21.24 -19.20
N ALA A 314 11.33 -21.06 -18.05
CA ALA A 314 11.29 -19.77 -17.35
C ALA A 314 12.68 -19.28 -16.93
N LYS A 315 13.53 -20.20 -16.44
CA LYS A 315 14.92 -19.88 -16.09
C LYS A 315 15.74 -19.45 -17.31
N ALA A 316 15.59 -20.14 -18.45
CA ALA A 316 16.26 -19.79 -19.69
C ALA A 316 15.81 -18.42 -20.22
N LEU A 317 14.50 -18.13 -20.17
CA LEU A 317 13.97 -16.83 -20.55
C LEU A 317 14.50 -15.70 -19.66
N LEU A 318 14.49 -15.92 -18.34
CA LEU A 318 14.96 -14.94 -17.37
C LEU A 318 16.46 -14.66 -17.53
N ALA A 319 17.29 -15.68 -17.81
CA ALA A 319 18.71 -15.50 -18.09
C ALA A 319 18.93 -14.59 -19.30
N LYS A 320 18.24 -14.85 -20.43
CA LYS A 320 18.31 -13.98 -21.61
C LYS A 320 17.85 -12.55 -21.32
N ALA A 321 16.83 -12.39 -20.49
CA ALA A 321 16.34 -11.08 -20.09
C ALA A 321 17.35 -10.32 -19.22
N ILE A 322 18.06 -11.00 -18.31
CA ILE A 322 19.13 -10.41 -17.50
C ILE A 322 20.21 -9.81 -18.41
N ASP A 323 20.65 -10.56 -19.41
CA ASP A 323 21.70 -10.11 -20.33
C ASP A 323 21.22 -8.97 -21.25
N ARG A 324 20.01 -9.11 -21.80
CA ARG A 324 19.46 -8.14 -22.77
C ARG A 324 19.09 -6.79 -22.14
N PHE A 325 18.51 -6.82 -20.94
CA PHE A 325 17.99 -5.63 -20.26
C PHE A 325 18.91 -5.15 -19.12
N ALA A 326 20.08 -5.77 -18.95
CA ALA A 326 21.04 -5.47 -17.89
C ALA A 326 20.39 -5.45 -16.49
N LEU A 327 19.57 -6.46 -16.19
CA LEU A 327 18.75 -6.48 -14.98
C LEU A 327 19.61 -6.41 -13.72
N THR A 328 19.37 -5.39 -12.89
CA THR A 328 20.00 -5.32 -11.56
C THR A 328 19.51 -6.45 -10.67
N GLY A 329 20.25 -6.77 -9.61
CA GLY A 329 19.81 -7.77 -8.63
C GLY A 329 18.44 -7.45 -8.02
N ARG A 330 18.10 -6.17 -7.86
CA ARG A 330 16.76 -5.74 -7.43
C ARG A 330 15.71 -5.97 -8.52
N GLY A 331 16.04 -5.64 -9.77
CA GLY A 331 15.17 -5.91 -10.92
C GLY A 331 14.84 -7.40 -11.07
N TYR A 332 15.85 -8.27 -10.95
CA TYR A 332 15.67 -9.72 -10.94
C TYR A 332 14.70 -10.19 -9.85
N VAL A 333 14.92 -9.77 -8.60
CA VAL A 333 14.05 -10.18 -7.48
C VAL A 333 12.62 -9.69 -7.68
N ARG A 334 12.42 -8.46 -8.18
CA ARG A 334 11.06 -7.94 -8.47
C ARG A 334 10.37 -8.73 -9.55
N THR A 335 11.05 -9.01 -10.65
CA THR A 335 10.50 -9.86 -11.72
C THR A 335 10.02 -11.20 -11.16
N LEU A 336 10.79 -11.84 -10.26
CA LEU A 336 10.36 -13.08 -9.62
C LEU A 336 9.12 -12.93 -8.74
N LYS A 337 9.02 -11.84 -7.96
CA LYS A 337 7.85 -11.59 -7.09
C LYS A 337 6.58 -11.34 -7.91
N VAL A 338 6.71 -10.59 -9.00
CA VAL A 338 5.62 -10.33 -9.95
C VAL A 338 5.22 -11.62 -10.66
N ALA A 339 6.19 -12.37 -11.22
CA ALA A 339 5.93 -13.64 -11.89
C ALA A 339 5.29 -14.69 -10.95
N ARG A 340 5.70 -14.75 -9.68
CA ARG A 340 5.04 -15.60 -8.66
C ARG A 340 3.58 -15.21 -8.45
N THR A 341 3.27 -13.93 -8.52
CA THR A 341 1.89 -13.43 -8.35
C THR A 341 1.04 -13.75 -9.57
N ILE A 342 1.61 -13.64 -10.77
CA ILE A 342 0.94 -14.04 -12.00
C ILE A 342 0.67 -15.56 -11.98
N ALA A 343 1.63 -16.36 -11.52
CA ALA A 343 1.44 -17.79 -11.31
C ALA A 343 0.33 -18.10 -10.28
N ASP A 344 0.22 -17.31 -9.21
CA ASP A 344 -0.88 -17.48 -8.25
C ASP A 344 -2.24 -17.14 -8.86
N LEU A 345 -2.31 -16.13 -9.73
CA LEU A 345 -3.53 -15.76 -10.46
C LEU A 345 -3.94 -16.82 -11.48
N SER A 346 -3.00 -17.60 -12.03
CA SER A 346 -3.28 -18.74 -12.91
C SER A 346 -3.45 -20.07 -12.17
N GLY A 347 -3.26 -20.09 -10.84
CA GLY A 347 -3.31 -21.31 -10.03
C GLY A 347 -2.13 -22.26 -10.25
N ALA A 348 -1.03 -21.79 -10.84
CA ALA A 348 0.15 -22.59 -11.14
C ALA A 348 1.10 -22.73 -9.94
N ASP A 349 1.54 -23.95 -9.63
CA ASP A 349 2.49 -24.20 -8.54
C ASP A 349 3.92 -23.71 -8.86
N THR A 350 4.32 -23.75 -10.13
CA THR A 350 5.63 -23.32 -10.62
C THR A 350 5.53 -22.05 -11.46
N ILE A 351 6.60 -21.24 -11.45
CA ILE A 351 6.70 -20.06 -12.31
C ILE A 351 7.13 -20.53 -13.71
N GLU A 352 6.16 -20.56 -14.62
CA GLU A 352 6.36 -20.83 -16.04
C GLU A 352 6.86 -19.64 -16.86
N ALA A 353 7.30 -19.92 -18.09
CA ALA A 353 7.91 -18.93 -18.99
C ALA A 353 6.95 -17.78 -19.32
N GLU A 354 5.65 -18.06 -19.47
CA GLU A 354 4.63 -17.04 -19.71
C GLU A 354 4.49 -16.05 -18.55
N HIS A 355 4.58 -16.53 -17.30
CA HIS A 355 4.53 -15.66 -16.12
C HIS A 355 5.74 -14.72 -16.05
N VAL A 356 6.93 -15.22 -16.43
CA VAL A 356 8.14 -14.40 -16.52
C VAL A 356 8.03 -13.41 -17.67
N ALA A 357 7.52 -13.84 -18.83
CA ALA A 357 7.36 -12.98 -19.99
C ALA A 357 6.40 -11.80 -19.69
N GLU A 358 5.25 -12.07 -19.07
CA GLU A 358 4.30 -11.04 -18.66
C GLU A 358 4.91 -10.11 -17.60
N ALA A 359 5.61 -10.65 -16.58
CA ALA A 359 6.28 -9.82 -15.57
C ALA A 359 7.32 -8.85 -16.16
N LEU A 360 8.06 -9.28 -17.19
CA LEU A 360 9.07 -8.45 -17.86
C LEU A 360 8.46 -7.30 -18.67
N GLN A 361 7.24 -7.46 -19.20
CA GLN A 361 6.56 -6.40 -19.96
C GLN A 361 6.33 -5.15 -19.10
N TYR A 362 6.05 -5.31 -17.82
CA TYR A 362 5.87 -4.20 -16.87
C TYR A 362 7.18 -3.57 -16.39
N ARG A 363 8.34 -4.02 -16.88
CA ARG A 363 9.66 -3.46 -16.53
C ARG A 363 10.39 -2.80 -17.68
N ALA A 364 10.16 -3.25 -18.92
CA ALA A 364 10.84 -2.74 -20.11
C ALA A 364 10.84 -1.20 -20.19
N PHE A 365 9.76 -0.55 -19.76
CA PHE A 365 9.64 0.91 -19.75
C PHE A 365 10.64 1.63 -18.83
N ALA A 366 11.02 1.04 -17.69
CA ALA A 366 11.99 1.65 -16.79
C ALA A 366 13.42 1.60 -17.37
N GLU A 367 13.72 0.59 -18.18
CA GLU A 367 15.07 0.30 -18.67
C GLU A 367 15.33 0.88 -20.09
N GLU A 368 14.30 1.16 -20.88
CA GLU A 368 14.40 1.71 -22.26
C GLU A 368 14.57 3.24 -22.36
N GLY A 369 14.83 3.95 -21.26
CA GLY A 369 15.13 5.39 -21.32
C GLY A 369 14.48 6.25 -20.25
N TRP A 370 14.13 5.67 -19.10
CA TRP A 370 14.09 6.46 -17.87
C TRP A 370 15.52 6.74 -17.43
N PRO A 371 15.90 8.00 -17.10
CA PRO A 371 17.26 8.30 -16.68
C PRO A 371 17.69 7.54 -15.42
#